data_AF-A0A8B9ABB2-F1
#
_entry.id   AF-A0A8B9ABB2-F1
#
_cell.length_a   1.000
_cell.length_b   1.000
_cell.length_c   1.000
_cell.angle_alpha   90.00
_cell.angle_beta   90.00
_cell.angle_gamma   90.00
#
_symmetry.space_group_name_H-M   'P 1'
#
loop_
_entity.id
_entity.type
_entity.pdbx_description
1 polymer ?
#
loop_
_entity_poly.entity_id
_entity_poly.type
_entity_poly.pdbx_seq_one_letter_code
_entity_poly.pdbx_strand_id
1 'polypeptide(L)'
;MKFCKRYEEYMQGRREKELPGVGLKKLKKILKRCPRDLQFQNQNGEEEGEGLHGGNRCPDHCPVCYGTFFSSLLEEMSAVVGCFNERAQKLLEFHLASGFRKYFMWFGSKSHRNHGALIQEGKDLVTYAIINSIAMRKILKKYDKIHYSICLIRTIHIQIHYSKQGQAFRSQAQRMHIEILQSPWLCELMAFYINLRESKANNRAVMGLFEDCSLTFDDDKPTLSCGLFDSMKVDIDLTCSICLDTVFDPVSLSCGHIFCYMCCCSAGSATIVDGLKSVDPKAKCPLCRLAGVYAGAVHLDELNILLSRSCPDYWEERLQAERVERVRQTKEHWQSQCRAFMGI
;
A
#
# COMPACT_ATOMS: atom_id res chain seq x y z
N MET A 1 12.75 -21.60 9.99
CA MET A 1 13.25 -22.08 8.68
C MET A 1 12.14 -22.31 7.62
N LYS A 2 10.89 -22.63 8.01
CA LYS A 2 9.82 -23.02 7.07
C LYS A 2 9.35 -21.93 6.08
N PHE A 3 9.32 -20.65 6.47
CA PHE A 3 8.75 -19.58 5.62
C PHE A 3 9.50 -19.33 4.29
N CYS A 4 10.84 -19.25 4.28
CA CYS A 4 11.55 -18.95 3.02
C CYS A 4 11.37 -20.03 1.96
N LYS A 5 11.38 -21.30 2.38
CA LYS A 5 11.14 -22.41 1.47
C LYS A 5 9.73 -22.33 0.88
N ARG A 6 8.73 -22.11 1.75
CA ARG A 6 7.32 -21.96 1.35
C ARG A 6 7.07 -20.74 0.46
N TYR A 7 7.72 -19.61 0.75
CA TYR A 7 7.66 -18.39 -0.06
C TYR A 7 8.23 -18.63 -1.45
N GLU A 8 9.38 -19.31 -1.54
CA GLU A 8 9.97 -19.67 -2.82
C GLU A 8 9.10 -20.65 -3.59
N GLU A 9 8.56 -21.69 -2.95
CA GLU A 9 7.61 -22.62 -3.58
C GLU A 9 6.38 -21.86 -4.13
N TYR A 10 5.83 -20.91 -3.36
CA TYR A 10 4.75 -20.04 -3.80
C TYR A 10 5.14 -19.21 -5.04
N MET A 11 6.29 -18.53 -5.01
CA MET A 11 6.76 -17.72 -6.15
C MET A 11 7.10 -18.59 -7.37
N GLN A 12 7.61 -19.81 -7.17
CA GLN A 12 7.94 -20.75 -8.24
C GLN A 12 6.69 -21.31 -8.92
N GLY A 13 5.64 -21.63 -8.16
CA GLY A 13 4.34 -22.05 -8.69
C GLY A 13 3.60 -20.94 -9.45
N ARG A 14 4.12 -19.71 -9.39
CA ARG A 14 3.57 -18.51 -10.04
C ARG A 14 4.44 -18.02 -11.22
N ARG A 15 5.46 -18.79 -11.63
CA ARG A 15 6.43 -18.37 -12.66
C ARG A 15 5.83 -18.07 -14.01
N GLU A 16 4.77 -18.79 -14.41
CA GLU A 16 4.05 -18.55 -15.66
C GLU A 16 3.42 -17.15 -15.73
N LYS A 17 3.18 -16.51 -14.57
CA LYS A 17 2.61 -15.16 -14.48
C LYS A 17 3.68 -14.06 -14.40
N GLU A 18 4.98 -14.39 -14.44
CA GLU A 18 6.11 -13.43 -14.34
C GLU A 18 5.97 -12.43 -13.17
N LEU A 19 5.55 -12.90 -12.00
CA LEU A 19 5.36 -12.04 -10.84
C LEU A 19 6.71 -11.77 -10.13
N PRO A 20 7.08 -10.50 -9.89
CA PRO A 20 8.27 -10.16 -9.12
C PRO A 20 8.10 -10.60 -7.66
N GLY A 21 9.21 -10.86 -6.98
CA GLY A 21 9.19 -11.21 -5.56
C GLY A 21 10.50 -10.85 -4.88
N VAL A 22 10.45 -10.81 -3.56
CA VAL A 22 11.59 -10.53 -2.71
C VAL A 22 12.54 -11.74 -2.71
N GLY A 23 13.77 -11.53 -3.15
CA GLY A 23 14.86 -12.50 -3.23
C GLY A 23 15.42 -12.90 -1.87
N LEU A 24 14.59 -13.46 -0.99
CA LEU A 24 14.92 -13.74 0.41
C LEU A 24 16.23 -14.53 0.58
N LYS A 25 16.52 -15.51 -0.29
CA LYS A 25 17.80 -16.25 -0.27
C LYS A 25 19.01 -15.35 -0.57
N LYS A 26 18.93 -14.55 -1.64
CA LYS A 26 19.98 -13.61 -2.07
C LYS A 26 20.24 -12.58 -0.98
N LEU A 27 19.19 -11.90 -0.52
CA LEU A 27 19.25 -10.88 0.54
C LEU A 27 19.82 -11.45 1.85
N LYS A 28 19.39 -12.66 2.24
CA LYS A 28 19.95 -13.32 3.42
C LYS A 28 21.43 -13.67 3.30
N LYS A 29 21.94 -13.97 2.09
CA LYS A 29 23.37 -14.20 1.84
C LYS A 29 24.15 -12.89 1.95
N ILE A 30 23.64 -11.78 1.40
CA ILE A 30 24.24 -10.45 1.51
C ILE A 30 24.38 -10.06 2.99
N LEU A 31 23.30 -10.18 3.78
CA LEU A 31 23.32 -9.88 5.21
C LEU A 31 24.30 -10.73 6.02
N LYS A 32 24.64 -11.94 5.57
CA LYS A 32 25.64 -12.80 6.24
C LYS A 32 27.08 -12.35 5.98
N ARG A 33 27.33 -11.47 5.00
CA ARG A 33 28.67 -10.93 4.71
C ARG A 33 29.00 -9.72 5.58
N CYS A 34 27.98 -8.97 5.99
CA CYS A 34 28.11 -7.79 6.85
C CYS A 34 28.90 -8.01 8.17
N PRO A 35 28.75 -9.12 8.93
CA PRO A 35 29.52 -9.31 10.15
C PRO A 35 31.02 -9.57 9.92
N ARG A 36 31.43 -10.01 8.72
CA ARG A 36 32.81 -10.42 8.41
C ARG A 36 33.68 -9.25 7.95
N ASP A 37 33.13 -8.31 7.19
CA ASP A 37 33.91 -7.17 6.69
C ASP A 37 34.32 -6.20 7.81
N LEU A 38 33.54 -6.11 8.91
CA LEU A 38 33.91 -5.35 10.11
C LEU A 38 35.07 -5.98 10.91
N GLN A 39 35.28 -7.30 10.78
CA GLN A 39 36.44 -7.98 11.40
C GLN A 39 37.72 -7.77 10.57
N PHE A 40 37.61 -7.74 9.23
CA PHE A 40 38.74 -7.51 8.34
C PHE A 40 39.28 -6.07 8.40
N GLN A 41 38.42 -5.07 8.57
CA GLN A 41 38.89 -3.68 8.72
C GLN A 41 39.67 -3.41 10.01
N ASN A 42 39.53 -4.26 11.05
CA ASN A 42 40.29 -4.12 12.29
C ASN A 42 41.62 -4.90 12.29
N GLN A 43 41.93 -5.69 11.24
CA GLN A 43 43.15 -6.52 11.20
C GLN A 43 44.22 -6.00 10.23
N ASN A 44 43.93 -4.97 9.43
CA ASN A 44 44.87 -4.42 8.44
C ASN A 44 45.40 -3.03 8.82
N GLY A 45 45.44 -2.68 10.11
CA GLY A 45 45.81 -1.35 10.61
C GLY A 45 46.94 -1.32 11.63
N GLU A 46 47.82 -2.32 11.66
CA GLU A 46 49.02 -2.31 12.50
C GLU A 46 50.26 -2.36 11.60
N GLU A 47 50.80 -1.19 11.24
CA GLU A 47 52.24 -0.96 11.10
C GLU A 47 52.55 0.56 11.11
N GLU A 48 53.22 0.95 12.19
CA GLU A 48 54.14 2.08 12.41
C GLU A 48 53.64 3.55 12.48
N GLY A 49 53.83 4.16 13.67
CA GLY A 49 53.92 5.62 13.85
C GLY A 49 53.40 6.14 15.20
N GLU A 50 54.31 6.39 16.15
CA GLU A 50 54.03 7.09 17.42
C GLU A 50 53.49 8.51 17.17
N GLY A 51 52.34 8.85 17.78
CA GLY A 51 51.78 10.20 17.75
C GLY A 51 50.41 10.31 18.42
N LEU A 52 50.35 11.09 19.50
CA LEU A 52 49.16 11.39 20.31
C LEU A 52 47.94 11.84 19.48
N HIS A 53 46.74 11.43 19.95
CA HIS A 53 45.40 11.87 19.56
C HIS A 53 44.85 11.41 18.18
N GLY A 54 44.59 10.11 18.05
CA GLY A 54 43.71 9.56 17.00
C GLY A 54 42.42 8.99 17.59
N GLY A 55 41.34 9.76 17.62
CA GLY A 55 40.02 9.26 18.01
C GLY A 55 39.54 8.19 17.03
N ASN A 56 39.48 6.93 17.49
CA ASN A 56 38.94 5.79 16.76
C ASN A 56 37.45 6.02 16.41
N ARG A 57 37.17 6.63 15.26
CA ARG A 57 35.83 6.68 14.67
C ARG A 57 35.63 5.40 13.88
N CYS A 58 34.69 4.56 14.31
CA CYS A 58 34.16 3.48 13.49
C CYS A 58 33.59 4.07 12.18
N PRO A 59 33.66 3.35 11.04
CA PRO A 59 33.11 3.86 9.78
C PRO A 59 31.59 4.01 9.86
N ASP A 60 31.09 5.22 9.58
CA ASP A 60 29.64 5.55 9.52
C ASP A 60 28.86 4.76 8.44
N HIS A 61 29.56 3.91 7.67
CA HIS A 61 29.06 3.24 6.47
C HIS A 61 29.43 1.75 6.49
N CYS A 62 28.41 0.88 6.51
CA CYS A 62 28.61 -0.51 6.10
C CYS A 62 28.46 -0.59 4.57
N PRO A 63 29.54 -0.74 3.80
CA PRO A 63 29.47 -0.74 2.34
C PRO A 63 28.64 -1.91 1.79
N VAL A 64 28.59 -3.05 2.49
CA VAL A 64 27.73 -4.19 2.14
C VAL A 64 26.26 -3.82 2.24
N CYS A 65 25.85 -3.21 3.36
CA CYS A 65 24.45 -2.85 3.56
C CYS A 65 24.03 -1.71 2.63
N TYR A 66 24.86 -0.67 2.50
CA TYR A 66 24.57 0.49 1.69
C TYR A 66 24.58 0.20 0.18
N GLY A 67 25.68 -0.40 -0.33
CA GLY A 67 25.87 -0.56 -1.77
C GLY A 67 25.10 -1.72 -2.40
N THR A 68 24.77 -2.76 -1.62
CA THR A 68 24.20 -3.99 -2.20
C THR A 68 22.88 -4.43 -1.58
N PHE A 69 22.74 -4.41 -0.25
CA PHE A 69 21.51 -4.86 0.40
C PHE A 69 20.37 -3.86 0.22
N PHE A 70 20.60 -2.58 0.52
CA PHE A 70 19.56 -1.55 0.43
C PHE A 70 19.06 -1.38 -1.00
N SER A 71 19.97 -1.18 -1.97
CA SER A 71 19.59 -1.04 -3.37
C SER A 71 18.81 -2.25 -3.89
N SER A 72 19.30 -3.48 -3.62
CA SER A 72 18.61 -4.70 -4.07
C SER A 72 17.25 -4.88 -3.41
N LEU A 73 17.10 -4.58 -2.11
CA LEU A 73 15.82 -4.73 -1.44
C LEU A 73 14.83 -3.63 -1.87
N LEU A 74 15.29 -2.39 -2.05
CA LEU A 74 14.42 -1.31 -2.53
C LEU A 74 13.91 -1.59 -3.94
N GLU A 75 14.78 -2.04 -4.84
CA GLU A 75 14.42 -2.43 -6.21
C GLU A 75 13.39 -3.58 -6.21
N GLU A 76 13.65 -4.65 -5.44
CA GLU A 76 12.74 -5.78 -5.33
C GLU A 76 11.38 -5.37 -4.72
N MET A 77 11.36 -4.47 -3.72
CA MET A 77 10.12 -3.96 -3.12
C MET A 77 9.34 -3.09 -4.09
N SER A 78 10.02 -2.17 -4.80
CA SER A 78 9.39 -1.31 -5.80
C SER A 78 8.79 -2.13 -6.94
N ALA A 79 9.48 -3.17 -7.41
CA ALA A 79 8.96 -4.06 -8.44
C ALA A 79 7.68 -4.79 -8.00
N VAL A 80 7.63 -5.26 -6.75
CA VAL A 80 6.45 -5.92 -6.18
C VAL A 80 5.27 -4.95 -6.06
N VAL A 81 5.50 -3.77 -5.48
CA VAL A 81 4.44 -2.75 -5.29
C VAL A 81 3.90 -2.30 -6.65
N GLY A 82 4.79 -1.96 -7.59
CA GLY A 82 4.42 -1.54 -8.93
C GLY A 82 3.63 -2.60 -9.69
N CYS A 83 4.11 -3.85 -9.69
CA CYS A 83 3.41 -4.96 -10.34
C CYS A 83 2.03 -5.24 -9.71
N PHE A 84 1.92 -5.16 -8.38
CA PHE A 84 0.64 -5.35 -7.70
C PHE A 84 -0.36 -4.27 -8.11
N ASN A 85 0.03 -2.99 -8.00
CA ASN A 85 -0.84 -1.85 -8.31
C ASN A 85 -1.30 -1.90 -9.77
N GLU A 86 -0.38 -2.15 -10.72
CA GLU A 86 -0.71 -2.21 -12.15
C GLU A 86 -1.71 -3.34 -12.47
N ARG A 87 -1.49 -4.54 -11.92
CA ARG A 87 -2.37 -5.68 -12.19
C ARG A 87 -3.73 -5.54 -11.51
N ALA A 88 -3.75 -5.03 -10.28
CA ALA A 88 -4.99 -4.79 -9.55
C ALA A 88 -5.83 -3.72 -10.26
N GLN A 89 -5.22 -2.61 -10.66
CA GLN A 89 -5.89 -1.57 -11.44
C GLN A 89 -6.47 -2.13 -12.75
N LYS A 90 -5.67 -2.87 -13.53
CA LYS A 90 -6.15 -3.49 -14.79
C LYS A 90 -7.32 -4.44 -14.58
N LEU A 91 -7.27 -5.26 -13.51
CA LEU A 91 -8.36 -6.18 -13.17
C LEU A 91 -9.66 -5.42 -12.86
N LEU A 92 -9.57 -4.39 -12.01
CA LEU A 92 -10.71 -3.61 -11.56
C LEU A 92 -11.29 -2.76 -12.69
N GLU A 93 -10.44 -2.10 -13.50
CA GLU A 93 -10.89 -1.37 -14.69
C GLU A 93 -11.61 -2.28 -15.69
N PHE A 94 -11.12 -3.51 -15.87
CA PHE A 94 -11.78 -4.51 -16.71
C PHE A 94 -13.14 -4.94 -16.12
N HIS A 95 -13.22 -5.11 -14.80
CA HIS A 95 -14.45 -5.50 -14.12
C HIS A 95 -15.53 -4.42 -14.17
N LEU A 96 -15.15 -3.17 -13.87
CA LEU A 96 -16.05 -2.01 -13.78
C LEU A 96 -16.45 -1.47 -15.14
N ALA A 97 -15.76 -1.82 -16.23
CA ALA A 97 -16.10 -1.33 -17.55
C ALA A 97 -17.50 -1.78 -18.01
N SER A 98 -18.33 -0.79 -18.31
CA SER A 98 -19.65 -0.95 -18.92
C SER A 98 -19.66 -0.42 -20.37
N GLY A 99 -20.69 -0.79 -21.13
CA GLY A 99 -20.97 -0.26 -22.48
C GLY A 99 -19.80 -0.41 -23.48
N PHE A 100 -19.50 0.66 -24.22
CA PHE A 100 -18.48 0.68 -25.29
C PHE A 100 -17.05 0.44 -24.77
N ARG A 101 -16.73 0.80 -23.54
CA ARG A 101 -15.39 0.58 -22.94
C ARG A 101 -15.09 -0.92 -22.75
N LYS A 102 -16.13 -1.70 -22.41
CA LYS A 102 -16.07 -3.17 -22.37
C LYS A 102 -15.83 -3.76 -23.76
N TYR A 103 -16.46 -3.21 -24.79
CA TYR A 103 -16.29 -3.62 -26.18
C TYR A 103 -14.86 -3.34 -26.69
N PHE A 104 -14.29 -2.16 -26.46
CA PHE A 104 -12.90 -1.87 -26.85
C PHE A 104 -11.87 -2.79 -26.15
N MET A 105 -12.05 -3.07 -24.86
CA MET A 105 -11.19 -4.03 -24.15
C MET A 105 -11.37 -5.47 -24.62
N TRP A 106 -12.56 -5.81 -25.10
CA TRP A 106 -12.87 -7.12 -25.71
C TRP A 106 -12.13 -7.32 -27.04
N PHE A 107 -11.93 -6.28 -27.84
CA PHE A 107 -11.15 -6.37 -29.09
C PHE A 107 -9.63 -6.38 -28.87
N GLY A 108 -9.14 -5.72 -27.81
CA GLY A 108 -7.71 -5.68 -27.48
C GLY A 108 -7.16 -6.93 -26.79
N SER A 109 -8.02 -7.79 -26.24
CA SER A 109 -7.62 -8.96 -25.45
C SER A 109 -8.18 -10.27 -26.01
N LYS A 110 -7.29 -11.17 -26.46
CA LYS A 110 -7.64 -12.55 -26.84
C LYS A 110 -8.03 -13.39 -25.62
N SER A 111 -9.16 -13.14 -24.97
CA SER A 111 -9.80 -14.16 -24.12
C SER A 111 -11.19 -13.72 -23.65
N HIS A 112 -12.16 -14.60 -23.86
CA HIS A 112 -13.42 -14.66 -23.12
C HIS A 112 -13.11 -14.99 -21.65
N ARG A 113 -12.62 -14.03 -20.83
CA ARG A 113 -12.33 -14.29 -19.42
C ARG A 113 -13.64 -14.50 -18.66
N ASN A 114 -13.93 -15.76 -18.36
CA ASN A 114 -15.06 -16.14 -17.52
C ASN A 114 -14.99 -15.44 -16.16
N HIS A 115 -16.13 -15.02 -15.61
CA HIS A 115 -16.23 -14.33 -14.32
C HIS A 115 -15.50 -15.06 -13.17
N GLY A 116 -15.48 -16.40 -13.18
CA GLY A 116 -14.72 -17.20 -12.22
C GLY A 116 -13.20 -17.01 -12.31
N ALA A 117 -12.66 -16.73 -13.50
CA ALA A 117 -11.23 -16.46 -13.70
C ALA A 117 -10.84 -15.10 -13.11
N LEU A 118 -11.69 -14.08 -13.24
CA LEU A 118 -11.48 -12.76 -12.63
C LEU A 118 -11.48 -12.83 -11.10
N ILE A 119 -12.41 -13.58 -10.52
CA ILE A 119 -12.46 -13.80 -9.06
C ILE A 119 -11.17 -14.48 -8.59
N GLN A 120 -10.73 -15.52 -9.29
CA GLN A 120 -9.51 -16.24 -8.92
C GLN A 120 -8.28 -15.35 -9.08
N GLU A 121 -8.22 -14.52 -10.10
CA GLU A 121 -7.16 -13.54 -10.30
C GLU A 121 -7.13 -12.46 -9.21
N GLY A 122 -8.29 -11.95 -8.79
CA GLY A 122 -8.40 -11.05 -7.64
C GLY A 122 -7.89 -11.69 -6.35
N LYS A 123 -8.34 -12.91 -6.04
CA LYS A 123 -7.83 -13.70 -4.88
C LYS A 123 -6.32 -13.88 -4.92
N ASP A 124 -5.82 -14.21 -6.10
CA ASP A 124 -4.40 -14.41 -6.35
C ASP A 124 -3.58 -13.14 -6.08
N LEU A 125 -4.09 -11.97 -6.50
CA LEU A 125 -3.44 -10.67 -6.30
C LEU A 125 -3.45 -10.24 -4.84
N VAL A 126 -4.57 -10.40 -4.13
CA VAL A 126 -4.66 -10.13 -2.68
C VAL A 126 -3.66 -11.02 -1.92
N THR A 127 -3.65 -12.33 -2.22
CA THR A 127 -2.69 -13.27 -1.64
C THR A 127 -1.24 -12.87 -1.93
N TYR A 128 -0.97 -12.42 -3.16
CA TYR A 128 0.35 -11.97 -3.59
C TYR A 128 0.82 -10.74 -2.81
N ALA A 129 -0.01 -9.71 -2.67
CA ALA A 129 0.32 -8.49 -1.93
C ALA A 129 0.71 -8.81 -0.48
N ILE A 130 -0.10 -9.65 0.14
CA ILE A 130 0.08 -10.08 1.52
C ILE A 130 1.35 -10.92 1.71
N ILE A 131 1.53 -11.98 0.93
CA ILE A 131 2.69 -12.88 1.12
C ILE A 131 3.99 -12.10 0.93
N ASN A 132 4.01 -11.15 0.00
CA ASN A 132 5.14 -10.27 -0.20
C ASN A 132 5.32 -9.26 0.95
N SER A 133 4.27 -8.64 1.47
CA SER A 133 4.41 -7.75 2.64
C SER A 133 4.98 -8.51 3.85
N ILE A 134 4.57 -9.76 4.06
CA ILE A 134 5.14 -10.63 5.09
C ILE A 134 6.62 -10.90 4.82
N ALA A 135 7.00 -11.20 3.57
CA ALA A 135 8.39 -11.42 3.19
C ALA A 135 9.25 -10.18 3.47
N MET A 136 8.78 -8.99 3.08
CA MET A 136 9.40 -7.70 3.33
C MET A 136 9.58 -7.46 4.85
N ARG A 137 8.52 -7.66 5.64
CA ARG A 137 8.58 -7.51 7.10
C ARG A 137 9.58 -8.48 7.73
N LYS A 138 9.59 -9.75 7.31
CA LYS A 138 10.49 -10.77 7.87
C LYS A 138 11.96 -10.50 7.48
N ILE A 139 12.25 -9.97 6.29
CA ILE A 139 13.64 -9.61 5.93
C ILE A 139 14.11 -8.36 6.68
N LEU A 140 13.25 -7.36 6.87
CA LEU A 140 13.55 -6.17 7.69
C LEU A 140 13.79 -6.55 9.16
N LYS A 141 12.95 -7.42 9.76
CA LYS A 141 13.20 -7.95 11.11
C LYS A 141 14.53 -8.70 11.21
N LYS A 142 14.95 -9.40 10.15
CA LYS A 142 16.25 -10.08 10.14
C LYS A 142 17.42 -9.10 10.07
N TYR A 143 17.29 -8.04 9.28
CA TYR A 143 18.24 -6.93 9.27
C TYR A 143 18.37 -6.34 10.68
N ASP A 144 17.26 -5.97 11.31
CA ASP A 144 17.23 -5.43 12.67
C ASP A 144 17.94 -6.38 13.64
N LYS A 145 17.66 -7.70 13.59
CA LYS A 145 18.32 -8.68 14.48
C LYS A 145 19.83 -8.77 14.29
N ILE A 146 20.32 -8.75 13.05
CA ILE A 146 21.77 -8.84 12.76
C ILE A 146 22.48 -7.58 13.25
N HIS A 147 21.93 -6.41 12.96
CA HIS A 147 22.53 -5.13 13.33
C HIS A 147 22.37 -4.81 14.82
N TYR A 148 21.28 -5.21 15.46
CA TYR A 148 21.08 -5.11 16.91
C TYR A 148 22.01 -6.06 17.69
N SER A 149 22.21 -7.29 17.21
CA SER A 149 23.11 -8.28 17.84
C SER A 149 24.58 -7.89 17.78
N ILE A 150 25.01 -7.16 16.74
CA ILE A 150 26.37 -6.59 16.66
C ILE A 150 26.54 -5.46 17.69
N CYS A 151 25.47 -4.70 17.95
CA CYS A 151 25.48 -3.55 18.87
C CYS A 151 25.59 -3.95 20.35
N LEU A 152 25.03 -5.09 20.75
CA LEU A 152 25.04 -5.58 22.14
C LEU A 152 26.38 -6.14 22.63
N ILE A 153 27.30 -6.50 21.72
CA ILE A 153 28.60 -7.10 22.09
C ILE A 153 29.64 -6.04 22.48
N ARG A 154 29.43 -4.76 22.13
CA ARG A 154 30.39 -3.66 22.39
C ARG A 154 29.77 -2.60 23.32
N THR A 155 29.73 -2.88 24.61
CA THR A 155 29.05 -2.09 25.66
C THR A 155 29.65 -0.69 25.95
N ILE A 156 30.44 -0.08 25.07
CA ILE A 156 30.96 1.31 25.25
C ILE A 156 30.83 2.18 23.98
N HIS A 157 29.96 1.85 23.01
CA HIS A 157 29.80 2.72 21.84
C HIS A 157 28.33 2.82 21.37
N ILE A 158 27.48 3.33 22.25
CA ILE A 158 26.03 3.53 22.03
C ILE A 158 25.72 4.52 20.88
N GLN A 159 26.69 5.27 20.34
CA GLN A 159 26.38 6.31 19.33
C GLN A 159 26.59 5.92 17.85
N ILE A 160 27.23 4.79 17.51
CA ILE A 160 27.86 4.66 16.17
C ILE A 160 27.06 3.87 15.12
N HIS A 161 26.24 2.88 15.47
CA HIS A 161 25.54 2.07 14.46
C HIS A 161 24.10 2.51 14.13
N TYR A 162 23.67 3.62 14.73
CA TYR A 162 22.42 4.33 14.44
C TYR A 162 22.64 5.41 13.37
N SER A 163 23.38 5.10 12.30
CA SER A 163 23.68 6.03 11.21
C SER A 163 22.39 6.58 10.60
N LYS A 164 22.35 7.90 10.35
CA LYS A 164 21.22 8.60 9.70
C LYS A 164 20.76 7.88 8.42
N GLN A 165 21.68 7.25 7.70
CA GLN A 165 21.41 6.52 6.47
C GLN A 165 20.65 5.21 6.68
N GLY A 166 20.99 4.45 7.73
CA GLY A 166 20.29 3.21 8.09
C GLY A 166 18.87 3.49 8.57
N GLN A 167 18.65 4.60 9.26
CA GLN A 167 17.31 5.08 9.62
C GLN A 167 16.52 5.51 8.39
N ALA A 168 17.11 6.31 7.49
CA ALA A 168 16.46 6.75 6.26
C ALA A 168 16.01 5.56 5.40
N PHE A 169 16.89 4.56 5.19
CA PHE A 169 16.54 3.32 4.52
C PHE A 169 15.41 2.58 5.23
N ARG A 170 15.48 2.44 6.57
CA ARG A 170 14.46 1.73 7.35
C ARG A 170 13.10 2.39 7.19
N SER A 171 13.04 3.72 7.30
CA SER A 171 11.83 4.50 7.07
C SER A 171 11.30 4.31 5.64
N GLN A 172 12.17 4.31 4.63
CA GLN A 172 11.78 4.09 3.25
C GLN A 172 11.26 2.68 2.98
N ALA A 173 11.93 1.64 3.48
CA ALA A 173 11.51 0.25 3.31
C ALA A 173 10.22 -0.04 4.09
N GLN A 174 10.09 0.50 5.31
CA GLN A 174 8.84 0.42 6.08
C GLN A 174 7.70 1.12 5.33
N ARG A 175 7.96 2.29 4.76
CA ARG A 175 6.99 3.00 3.91
C ARG A 175 6.50 2.13 2.76
N MET A 176 7.38 1.47 1.99
CA MET A 176 6.94 0.61 0.88
C MET A 176 6.18 -0.65 1.34
N HIS A 177 6.57 -1.25 2.46
CA HIS A 177 5.80 -2.34 3.07
C HIS A 177 4.41 -1.88 3.53
N ILE A 178 4.31 -0.65 4.04
CA ILE A 178 3.03 -0.05 4.41
C ILE A 178 2.24 0.27 3.14
N GLU A 179 2.88 0.79 2.09
CA GLU A 179 2.26 1.17 0.82
C GLU A 179 1.54 0.00 0.13
N ILE A 180 2.10 -1.22 0.16
CA ILE A 180 1.39 -2.39 -0.39
C ILE A 180 0.15 -2.78 0.43
N LEU A 181 0.19 -2.60 1.76
CA LEU A 181 -0.91 -2.93 2.67
C LEU A 181 -1.96 -1.81 2.78
N GLN A 182 -1.58 -0.57 2.51
CA GLN A 182 -2.43 0.62 2.46
C GLN A 182 -2.74 1.03 1.01
N SER A 183 -2.44 0.15 0.04
CA SER A 183 -2.70 0.44 -1.36
C SER A 183 -4.21 0.56 -1.57
N PRO A 184 -4.70 1.61 -2.25
CA PRO A 184 -6.12 1.74 -2.59
C PRO A 184 -6.63 0.50 -3.33
N TRP A 185 -5.77 -0.10 -4.15
CA TRP A 185 -6.08 -1.28 -4.93
C TRP A 185 -6.26 -2.54 -4.08
N LEU A 186 -5.59 -2.65 -2.92
CA LEU A 186 -5.84 -3.75 -2.00
C LEU A 186 -7.24 -3.63 -1.38
N CYS A 187 -7.62 -2.43 -0.98
CA CYS A 187 -8.96 -2.14 -0.46
C CYS A 187 -10.05 -2.48 -1.50
N GLU A 188 -9.89 -1.99 -2.73
CA GLU A 188 -10.80 -2.29 -3.84
C GLU A 188 -10.87 -3.79 -4.16
N LEU A 189 -9.74 -4.50 -4.20
CA LEU A 189 -9.74 -5.94 -4.45
C LEU A 189 -10.44 -6.73 -3.33
N MET A 190 -10.33 -6.27 -2.09
CA MET A 190 -11.04 -6.86 -0.96
C MET A 190 -12.55 -6.61 -1.07
N ALA A 191 -12.97 -5.39 -1.43
CA ALA A 191 -14.37 -5.05 -1.65
C ALA A 191 -14.96 -5.83 -2.84
N PHE A 192 -14.25 -5.87 -3.97
CA PHE A 192 -14.55 -6.68 -5.15
C PHE A 192 -14.79 -8.15 -4.77
N TYR A 193 -13.90 -8.72 -3.95
CA TYR A 193 -14.04 -10.10 -3.52
C TYR A 193 -15.33 -10.33 -2.70
N ILE A 194 -15.66 -9.43 -1.78
CA ILE A 194 -16.88 -9.53 -0.96
C ILE A 194 -18.12 -9.38 -1.85
N ASN A 195 -18.16 -8.34 -2.70
CA ASN A 195 -19.27 -8.07 -3.62
C ASN A 195 -19.58 -9.26 -4.53
N LEU A 196 -18.56 -9.97 -4.99
CA LEU A 196 -18.75 -11.15 -5.83
C LEU A 196 -19.08 -12.42 -5.05
N ARG A 197 -18.61 -12.55 -3.81
CA ARG A 197 -18.97 -13.69 -2.94
C ARG A 197 -20.46 -13.71 -2.64
N GLU A 198 -21.05 -12.57 -2.30
CA GLU A 198 -22.48 -12.48 -1.96
C GLU A 198 -23.40 -12.78 -3.15
N SER A 199 -22.90 -12.64 -4.39
CA SER A 199 -23.66 -13.00 -5.61
C SER A 199 -23.81 -14.51 -5.85
N LYS A 200 -23.04 -15.37 -5.15
CA LYS A 200 -23.02 -16.83 -5.39
C LYS A 200 -22.98 -17.63 -4.08
N ALA A 201 -24.15 -17.87 -3.50
CA ALA A 201 -24.32 -18.70 -2.30
C ALA A 201 -23.92 -20.20 -2.45
N ASN A 202 -23.50 -20.71 -3.62
CA ASN A 202 -23.43 -22.15 -3.89
C ASN A 202 -22.09 -22.72 -4.38
N ASN A 203 -20.91 -22.19 -4.03
CA ASN A 203 -19.67 -22.94 -4.28
C ASN A 203 -18.64 -22.78 -3.16
N ARG A 204 -18.86 -23.53 -2.08
CA ARG A 204 -17.95 -23.67 -0.94
C ARG A 204 -16.95 -24.80 -1.20
N ALA A 205 -16.06 -24.63 -2.18
CA ALA A 205 -14.95 -25.57 -2.37
C ALA A 205 -13.82 -25.01 -3.25
N VAL A 206 -13.04 -24.04 -2.76
CA VAL A 206 -11.60 -23.98 -3.06
C VAL A 206 -10.90 -23.38 -1.83
N MET A 207 -10.29 -24.25 -1.03
CA MET A 207 -9.37 -23.84 0.03
C MET A 207 -8.14 -23.18 -0.58
N GLY A 208 -7.92 -21.90 -0.24
CA GLY A 208 -6.71 -21.15 -0.54
C GLY A 208 -6.09 -20.58 0.74
N LEU A 209 -4.90 -19.99 0.63
CA LEU A 209 -4.10 -19.45 1.74
C LEU A 209 -4.68 -18.19 2.42
N PHE A 210 -6.00 -18.05 2.40
CA PHE A 210 -6.74 -16.83 2.61
C PHE A 210 -7.96 -17.13 3.48
N GLU A 211 -8.08 -16.46 4.62
CA GLU A 211 -9.31 -16.45 5.40
C GLU A 211 -10.19 -15.32 4.88
N ASP A 212 -11.50 -15.54 4.88
CA ASP A 212 -12.47 -14.70 4.16
C ASP A 212 -12.35 -13.21 4.55
N CYS A 213 -12.30 -12.31 3.56
CA CYS A 213 -12.57 -10.89 3.83
C CYS A 213 -13.98 -10.73 4.38
N SER A 214 -14.13 -9.78 5.30
CA SER A 214 -15.43 -9.35 5.81
C SER A 214 -15.43 -7.85 6.06
N LEU A 215 -16.62 -7.26 5.95
CA LEU A 215 -16.92 -5.94 6.45
C LEU A 215 -17.69 -6.10 7.76
N THR A 216 -17.23 -5.45 8.82
CA THR A 216 -17.88 -5.46 10.15
C THR A 216 -18.18 -4.03 10.59
N PHE A 217 -19.19 -3.88 11.44
CA PHE A 217 -19.58 -2.60 12.04
C PHE A 217 -19.48 -2.76 13.56
N ASP A 218 -18.37 -2.31 14.14
CA ASP A 218 -18.17 -2.31 15.59
C ASP A 218 -18.47 -0.90 16.10
N ASP A 219 -19.47 -0.74 16.97
CA ASP A 219 -19.96 0.57 17.47
C ASP A 219 -20.22 1.57 16.32
N ASP A 220 -20.95 1.13 15.28
CA ASP A 220 -21.25 1.89 14.04
C ASP A 220 -20.02 2.28 13.21
N LYS A 221 -18.81 1.77 13.53
CA LYS A 221 -17.60 2.02 12.75
C LYS A 221 -17.35 0.89 11.74
N PRO A 222 -17.43 1.19 10.43
CA PRO A 222 -17.16 0.20 9.40
C PRO A 222 -15.66 -0.14 9.35
N THR A 223 -15.33 -1.41 9.53
CA THR A 223 -13.97 -1.93 9.37
C THR A 223 -13.96 -3.04 8.33
N LEU A 224 -13.16 -2.85 7.29
CA LEU A 224 -12.91 -3.87 6.29
C LEU A 224 -11.70 -4.69 6.72
N SER A 225 -11.91 -5.98 6.93
CA SER A 225 -10.90 -6.88 7.46
C SER A 225 -10.61 -8.07 6.55
N CYS A 226 -9.36 -8.53 6.58
CA CYS A 226 -8.93 -9.75 5.90
C CYS A 226 -7.95 -10.54 6.77
N GLY A 227 -8.29 -11.81 7.02
CA GLY A 227 -7.48 -12.75 7.78
C GLY A 227 -6.58 -13.63 6.89
N LEU A 228 -5.45 -14.07 7.45
CA LEU A 228 -4.44 -14.84 6.73
C LEU A 228 -3.82 -15.95 7.59
N PHE A 229 -3.13 -16.86 6.90
CA PHE A 229 -2.24 -17.82 7.53
C PHE A 229 -1.18 -17.11 8.41
N ASP A 230 -0.98 -17.61 9.63
CA ASP A 230 -0.05 -17.08 10.67
C ASP A 230 -0.62 -15.90 11.50
N SER A 231 -1.96 -15.80 11.65
CA SER A 231 -2.67 -14.87 12.55
C SER A 231 -2.46 -13.38 12.26
N MET A 232 -2.10 -13.02 11.01
CA MET A 232 -2.05 -11.63 10.57
C MET A 232 -3.39 -11.22 9.99
N LYS A 233 -3.95 -10.12 10.52
CA LYS A 233 -5.17 -9.46 10.06
C LYS A 233 -4.79 -8.12 9.44
N VAL A 234 -5.34 -7.83 8.27
CA VAL A 234 -5.33 -6.47 7.70
C VAL A 234 -6.67 -5.86 8.02
N ASP A 235 -6.66 -4.73 8.73
CA ASP A 235 -7.85 -3.97 9.09
C ASP A 235 -7.75 -2.58 8.48
N ILE A 236 -8.78 -2.19 7.75
CA ILE A 236 -8.92 -0.88 7.11
C ILE A 236 -10.13 -0.22 7.75
N ASP A 237 -9.88 0.86 8.48
CA ASP A 237 -10.94 1.74 9.00
C ASP A 237 -11.56 2.52 7.84
N LEU A 238 -12.87 2.42 7.71
CA LEU A 238 -13.65 3.08 6.67
C LEU A 238 -14.43 4.29 7.23
N THR A 239 -13.96 4.85 8.34
CA THR A 239 -14.46 6.10 8.91
C THR A 239 -13.72 7.28 8.28
N CYS A 240 -14.47 8.24 7.74
CA CYS A 240 -13.91 9.47 7.21
C CYS A 240 -13.45 10.36 8.37
N SER A 241 -12.16 10.65 8.46
CA SER A 241 -11.64 11.45 9.59
C SER A 241 -12.02 12.95 9.54
N ILE A 242 -12.80 13.38 8.55
CA ILE A 242 -13.24 14.78 8.39
C ILE A 242 -14.68 14.93 8.90
N CYS A 243 -15.61 14.10 8.42
CA CYS A 243 -17.00 14.12 8.90
C CYS A 243 -17.27 13.15 10.05
N LEU A 244 -16.32 12.25 10.36
CA LEU A 244 -16.40 11.22 11.40
C LEU A 244 -17.47 10.15 11.17
N ASP A 245 -18.11 10.15 9.99
CA ASP A 245 -19.06 9.14 9.55
C ASP A 245 -18.37 8.07 8.69
N THR A 246 -19.11 7.01 8.35
CA THR A 246 -18.75 6.06 7.27
C THR A 246 -18.40 6.82 5.99
N VAL A 247 -17.30 6.45 5.33
CA VAL A 247 -16.90 7.05 4.05
C VAL A 247 -18.01 6.90 3.00
N PHE A 248 -18.32 7.98 2.31
CA PHE A 248 -19.34 8.04 1.26
C PHE A 248 -18.71 8.59 -0.03
N ASP A 249 -18.97 7.96 -1.17
CA ASP A 249 -18.21 8.22 -2.42
C ASP A 249 -16.69 8.20 -2.12
N PRO A 250 -16.17 7.06 -1.62
CA PRO A 250 -14.84 6.95 -1.03
C PRO A 250 -13.74 7.23 -2.05
N VAL A 251 -12.80 8.07 -1.64
CA VAL A 251 -11.60 8.41 -2.40
C VAL A 251 -10.38 8.13 -1.55
N SER A 252 -9.43 7.38 -2.10
CA SER A 252 -8.10 7.26 -1.53
C SER A 252 -7.16 8.29 -2.12
N LEU A 253 -6.50 9.07 -1.27
CA LEU A 253 -5.40 9.93 -1.69
C LEU A 253 -4.15 9.11 -2.02
N SER A 254 -3.17 9.67 -2.74
CA SER A 254 -1.95 8.93 -3.09
C SER A 254 -1.08 8.52 -1.88
N CYS A 255 -1.40 9.02 -0.69
CA CYS A 255 -0.81 8.57 0.58
C CYS A 255 -1.52 7.36 1.21
N GLY A 256 -2.58 6.82 0.59
CA GLY A 256 -3.36 5.66 1.05
C GLY A 256 -4.51 5.97 2.00
N HIS A 257 -4.66 7.21 2.47
CA HIS A 257 -5.76 7.60 3.35
C HIS A 257 -7.06 7.79 2.57
N ILE A 258 -8.16 7.28 3.13
CA ILE A 258 -9.49 7.25 2.51
C ILE A 258 -10.40 8.29 3.19
N PHE A 259 -11.14 9.05 2.38
CA PHE A 259 -12.13 10.03 2.83
C PHE A 259 -13.33 10.05 1.87
N CYS A 260 -14.40 10.74 2.25
CA CYS A 260 -15.47 11.07 1.31
C CYS A 260 -14.98 12.04 0.22
N TYR A 261 -15.47 11.90 -1.01
CA TYR A 261 -15.14 12.81 -2.12
C TYR A 261 -15.36 14.29 -1.76
N MET A 262 -16.53 14.59 -1.19
CA MET A 262 -16.90 15.94 -0.73
C MET A 262 -15.93 16.50 0.31
N CYS A 263 -15.55 15.66 1.28
CA CYS A 263 -14.62 16.05 2.33
C CYS A 263 -13.21 16.29 1.77
N CYS A 264 -12.76 15.49 0.80
CA CYS A 264 -11.52 15.73 0.06
C CYS A 264 -11.55 17.05 -0.70
N CYS A 265 -12.65 17.37 -1.40
CA CYS A 265 -12.78 18.63 -2.14
C CYS A 265 -12.66 19.83 -1.20
N SER A 266 -13.42 19.80 -0.09
CA SER A 266 -13.38 20.85 0.94
C SER A 266 -11.98 21.00 1.55
N ALA A 267 -11.35 19.90 1.96
CA ALA A 267 -10.01 19.92 2.55
C ALA A 267 -8.92 20.39 1.55
N GLY A 268 -9.09 20.08 0.27
CA GLY A 268 -8.22 20.55 -0.81
C GLY A 268 -8.53 21.96 -1.31
N SER A 269 -9.55 22.63 -0.76
CA SER A 269 -10.06 23.92 -1.24
C SER A 269 -10.42 23.90 -2.74
N ALA A 270 -10.89 22.75 -3.23
CA ALA A 270 -11.39 22.58 -4.59
C ALA A 270 -12.92 22.55 -4.58
N THR A 271 -13.53 23.07 -5.63
CA THR A 271 -14.96 22.86 -5.84
C THR A 271 -15.19 21.44 -6.36
N ILE A 272 -16.39 20.90 -6.11
CA ILE A 272 -16.80 19.60 -6.65
C ILE A 272 -16.80 19.55 -8.18
N VAL A 273 -16.95 20.71 -8.83
CA VAL A 273 -16.99 20.89 -10.29
C VAL A 273 -15.59 20.79 -10.86
N ASP A 274 -14.62 21.48 -10.24
CA ASP A 274 -13.22 21.44 -10.67
C ASP A 274 -12.55 20.11 -10.32
N GLY A 275 -13.05 19.45 -9.26
CA GLY A 275 -12.62 18.14 -8.81
C GLY A 275 -11.22 18.12 -8.19
N LEU A 276 -10.82 16.97 -7.67
CA LEU A 276 -9.59 16.82 -6.87
C LEU A 276 -8.29 17.05 -7.66
N LYS A 277 -8.32 16.97 -8.98
CA LYS A 277 -7.15 17.22 -9.84
C LYS A 277 -6.78 18.70 -9.94
N SER A 278 -7.71 19.60 -9.61
CA SER A 278 -7.47 21.05 -9.61
C SER A 278 -6.88 21.58 -8.30
N VAL A 279 -6.82 20.73 -7.26
CA VAL A 279 -6.28 21.09 -5.93
C VAL A 279 -4.82 21.53 -6.02
N ASP A 280 -4.46 22.61 -5.30
CA ASP A 280 -3.08 23.09 -5.21
C ASP A 280 -2.15 21.94 -4.75
N PRO A 281 -1.04 21.66 -5.47
CA PRO A 281 -0.05 20.66 -5.04
C PRO A 281 0.50 20.86 -3.61
N LYS A 282 0.41 22.06 -3.04
CA LYS A 282 0.80 22.36 -1.66
C LYS A 282 -0.24 21.90 -0.63
N ALA A 283 -1.46 21.61 -1.04
CA ALA A 283 -2.50 21.07 -0.17
C ALA A 283 -2.05 19.73 0.42
N LYS A 284 -2.35 19.53 1.70
CA LYS A 284 -1.84 18.43 2.51
C LYS A 284 -2.95 17.48 2.91
N CYS A 285 -2.63 16.19 2.99
CA CYS A 285 -3.52 15.19 3.57
C CYS A 285 -3.96 15.63 4.99
N PRO A 286 -5.26 15.60 5.33
CA PRO A 286 -5.74 15.93 6.67
C PRO A 286 -5.20 15.01 7.78
N LEU A 287 -4.87 13.75 7.43
CA LEU A 287 -4.34 12.77 8.37
C LEU A 287 -2.81 12.82 8.49
N CYS A 288 -2.07 12.58 7.41
CA CYS A 288 -0.61 12.47 7.46
C CYS A 288 0.14 13.75 7.09
N ARG A 289 -0.55 14.82 6.70
CA ARG A 289 0.01 16.12 6.31
C ARG A 289 0.99 16.08 5.14
N LEU A 290 1.05 14.97 4.40
CA LEU A 290 1.84 14.88 3.17
C LEU A 290 1.21 15.77 2.09
N ALA A 291 2.03 16.61 1.45
CA ALA A 291 1.62 17.48 0.35
C ALA A 291 1.57 16.72 -0.99
N GLY A 292 0.84 17.26 -1.97
CA GLY A 292 0.78 16.73 -3.33
C GLY A 292 -0.02 15.44 -3.47
N VAL A 293 -0.86 15.11 -2.48
CA VAL A 293 -1.54 13.82 -2.41
C VAL A 293 -2.85 13.72 -3.20
N TYR A 294 -3.40 14.86 -3.60
CA TYR A 294 -4.72 14.95 -4.28
C TYR A 294 -4.65 14.65 -5.77
N ALA A 295 -3.52 14.98 -6.44
CA ALA A 295 -3.38 14.80 -7.88
C ALA A 295 -3.48 13.33 -8.33
N GLY A 296 -3.07 12.40 -7.45
CA GLY A 296 -3.12 10.96 -7.67
C GLY A 296 -4.27 10.26 -6.93
N ALA A 297 -5.33 10.99 -6.57
CA ALA A 297 -6.46 10.42 -5.87
C ALA A 297 -7.23 9.41 -6.75
N VAL A 298 -7.68 8.31 -6.13
CA VAL A 298 -8.38 7.20 -6.78
C VAL A 298 -9.74 7.02 -6.13
N HIS A 299 -10.81 6.99 -6.93
CA HIS A 299 -12.15 6.60 -6.46
C HIS A 299 -12.18 5.10 -6.21
N LEU A 300 -12.80 4.70 -5.09
CA LEU A 300 -12.91 3.31 -4.67
C LEU A 300 -14.34 2.81 -4.99
N ASP A 301 -14.56 2.43 -6.24
CA ASP A 301 -15.90 2.10 -6.78
C ASP A 301 -16.45 0.79 -6.19
N GLU A 302 -15.64 -0.25 -6.05
CA GLU A 302 -16.07 -1.52 -5.45
C GLU A 302 -16.37 -1.36 -3.97
N LEU A 303 -15.56 -0.56 -3.27
CA LEU A 303 -15.83 -0.21 -1.89
C LEU A 303 -17.15 0.56 -1.76
N ASN A 304 -17.40 1.51 -2.66
CA ASN A 304 -18.65 2.27 -2.70
C ASN A 304 -19.87 1.35 -2.89
N ILE A 305 -19.77 0.39 -3.81
CA ILE A 305 -20.82 -0.63 -4.02
C ILE A 305 -21.02 -1.47 -2.77
N LEU A 306 -19.93 -1.92 -2.13
CA LEU A 306 -20.00 -2.75 -0.93
C LEU A 306 -20.71 -2.00 0.21
N LEU A 307 -20.28 -0.77 0.50
CA LEU A 307 -20.87 0.05 1.57
C LEU A 307 -22.35 0.33 1.31
N SER A 308 -22.74 0.64 0.06
CA SER A 308 -24.14 0.88 -0.29
C SER A 308 -25.07 -0.31 -0.02
N ARG A 309 -24.53 -1.54 -0.08
CA ARG A 309 -25.27 -2.77 0.19
C ARG A 309 -25.29 -3.13 1.66
N SER A 310 -24.20 -2.82 2.37
CA SER A 310 -24.03 -3.22 3.77
C SER A 310 -24.77 -2.32 4.75
N CYS A 311 -25.05 -1.06 4.42
CA CYS A 311 -25.83 -0.14 5.26
C CYS A 311 -26.82 0.72 4.45
N PRO A 312 -27.89 0.12 3.87
CA PRO A 312 -28.76 0.77 2.89
C PRO A 312 -29.48 2.02 3.40
N ASP A 313 -30.01 1.99 4.63
CA ASP A 313 -30.78 3.11 5.19
C ASP A 313 -29.91 4.36 5.37
N TYR A 314 -28.74 4.19 6.03
CA TYR A 314 -27.73 5.25 6.15
C TYR A 314 -27.29 5.76 4.77
N TRP A 315 -27.09 4.85 3.82
CA TRP A 315 -26.61 5.20 2.49
C TRP A 315 -27.62 6.02 1.71
N GLU A 316 -28.90 5.70 1.80
CA GLU A 316 -29.98 6.44 1.14
C GLU A 316 -30.12 7.86 1.74
N GLU A 317 -30.14 7.98 3.07
CA GLU A 317 -30.17 9.28 3.75
C GLU A 317 -28.97 10.14 3.36
N ARG A 318 -27.76 9.55 3.37
CA ARG A 318 -26.53 10.27 3.03
C ARG A 318 -26.52 10.71 1.56
N LEU A 319 -27.00 9.85 0.65
CA LEU A 319 -27.11 10.17 -0.78
C LEU A 319 -28.06 11.34 -1.03
N GLN A 320 -29.20 11.40 -0.33
CA GLN A 320 -30.14 12.52 -0.46
C GLN A 320 -29.53 13.82 0.06
N ALA A 321 -28.90 13.79 1.24
CA ALA A 321 -28.24 14.95 1.83
C ALA A 321 -27.10 15.49 0.93
N GLU A 322 -26.21 14.62 0.45
CA GLU A 322 -25.12 15.03 -0.42
C GLU A 322 -25.60 15.50 -1.79
N ARG A 323 -26.70 14.97 -2.34
CA ARG A 323 -27.27 15.46 -3.60
C ARG A 323 -27.70 16.92 -3.48
N VAL A 324 -28.39 17.28 -2.40
CA VAL A 324 -28.80 18.67 -2.15
C VAL A 324 -27.58 19.58 -2.04
N GLU A 325 -26.57 19.15 -1.28
CA GLU A 325 -25.34 19.92 -1.08
C GLU A 325 -24.53 20.08 -2.38
N ARG A 326 -24.42 19.03 -3.20
CA ARG A 326 -23.72 19.09 -4.50
C ARG A 326 -24.41 20.03 -5.46
N VAL A 327 -25.74 20.06 -5.49
CA VAL A 327 -26.49 21.03 -6.32
C VAL A 327 -26.24 22.46 -5.82
N ARG A 328 -26.23 22.68 -4.50
CA ARG A 328 -25.95 23.98 -3.90
C ARG A 328 -24.56 24.49 -4.28
N GLN A 329 -23.52 23.69 -4.07
CA GLN A 329 -22.13 24.06 -4.39
C GLN A 329 -21.90 24.27 -5.90
N THR A 330 -22.53 23.46 -6.75
CA THR A 330 -22.46 23.64 -8.21
C THR A 330 -23.08 24.98 -8.62
N LYS A 331 -24.24 25.33 -8.06
CA LYS A 331 -24.90 26.61 -8.31
C LYS A 331 -24.02 27.78 -7.87
N GLU A 332 -23.43 27.71 -6.69
CA GLU A 332 -22.52 28.75 -6.18
C GLU A 332 -21.26 28.90 -7.03
N HIS A 333 -20.67 27.78 -7.48
CA HIS A 333 -19.53 27.77 -8.39
C HIS A 333 -19.86 28.53 -9.69
N TRP A 334 -20.95 28.17 -10.36
CA TRP A 334 -21.32 28.83 -11.62
C TRP A 334 -21.74 30.30 -11.43
N GLN A 335 -22.39 30.64 -10.30
CA GLN A 335 -22.68 32.03 -9.98
C GLN A 335 -21.42 32.85 -9.78
N SER A 336 -20.41 32.30 -9.10
CA SER A 336 -19.11 32.94 -8.91
C SER A 336 -18.38 33.13 -10.25
N GLN A 337 -18.38 32.10 -11.12
CA GLN A 337 -17.80 32.19 -12.45
C GLN A 337 -18.49 33.25 -13.33
N CYS A 338 -19.84 33.32 -13.29
CA CYS A 338 -20.59 34.35 -14.00
C CYS A 338 -20.27 35.75 -13.49
N ARG A 339 -20.15 35.95 -12.17
CA ARG A 339 -19.77 37.24 -11.57
C ARG A 339 -18.37 37.66 -12.00
N ALA A 340 -17.40 36.75 -11.89
CA ALA A 340 -16.03 36.98 -12.34
C ALA A 340 -15.98 37.34 -13.84
N PHE A 341 -16.76 36.66 -14.68
CA PHE A 341 -16.87 36.97 -16.11
C PHE A 341 -17.49 38.35 -16.37
N MET A 342 -18.49 38.75 -15.58
CA MET A 342 -19.13 40.06 -15.69
C MET A 342 -18.32 41.19 -15.03
N GLY A 343 -17.23 40.88 -14.31
CA GLY A 343 -16.40 41.87 -13.61
C GLY A 343 -17.07 42.50 -12.39
N ILE A 344 -18.05 41.81 -11.80
CA ILE A 344 -18.75 42.17 -10.56
C ILE A 344 -18.22 41.30 -9.43
#